data_AF-A0A6H5JZE1-F1
#
_entry.id   AF-A0A6H5JZE1-F1
#
_cell.length_a   1.000
_cell.length_b   1.000
_cell.length_c   1.000
_cell.angle_alpha   90.00
_cell.angle_beta   90.00
_cell.angle_gamma   90.00
#
_symmetry.space_group_name_H-M   'P 1'
#
loop_
_entity.id
_entity.type
_entity.pdbx_description
1 polymer ?
#
loop_
_entity_poly.entity_id
_entity_poly.type
_entity_poly.pdbx_seq_one_letter_code
_entity_poly.pdbx_strand_id
1 'polypeptide(L)'
;MTLLALGCFCLVVLVRCLQDAIVKYTECLDSLPDKRSELAIKCYSNRSACYKQLSNFDATVEDTTAVLEVEPENVKALVRRAQAFEAIERYRFALQDVRTVLTMPPEKVGSANLSLANGMQHRLNRVVQQLKNAS
;
A
#
# COMPACT_ATOMS: atom_id res chain seq x y z
N MET A 1 -14.54 -19.88 28.88
CA MET A 1 -13.90 -20.23 27.59
C MET A 1 -14.67 -19.66 26.37
N THR A 2 -15.28 -18.47 26.42
CA THR A 2 -16.13 -17.98 25.30
C THR A 2 -16.13 -16.46 25.08
N LEU A 3 -15.02 -15.74 25.35
CA LEU A 3 -14.85 -14.36 24.86
C LEU A 3 -13.94 -14.24 23.62
N LEU A 4 -13.14 -15.27 23.30
CA LEU A 4 -12.26 -15.27 22.12
C LEU A 4 -13.00 -15.54 20.79
N ALA A 5 -14.21 -16.10 20.84
CA ALA A 5 -14.94 -16.51 19.62
C ALA A 5 -15.56 -15.34 18.85
N LEU A 6 -16.04 -14.29 19.54
CA LEU A 6 -16.68 -13.13 18.88
C LEU A 6 -15.67 -12.24 18.14
N GLY A 7 -14.47 -12.06 18.71
CA GLY A 7 -13.38 -11.34 18.03
C GLY A 7 -12.86 -12.08 16.81
N CYS A 8 -12.78 -13.41 16.88
CA CYS A 8 -12.36 -14.27 15.77
C CYS A 8 -13.42 -14.33 14.65
N PHE A 9 -14.71 -14.31 14.98
CA PHE A 9 -15.78 -14.33 13.97
C PHE A 9 -15.81 -13.06 13.10
N CYS A 10 -15.61 -11.89 13.71
CA CYS A 10 -15.52 -10.62 12.98
C CYS A 10 -14.28 -10.57 12.07
N LEU A 11 -13.14 -11.10 12.54
CA LEU A 11 -11.91 -11.21 11.74
C LEU A 11 -12.08 -12.16 10.54
N VAL A 12 -12.73 -13.31 10.73
CA VAL A 12 -12.98 -14.28 9.64
C VAL A 12 -13.93 -13.68 8.58
N VAL A 13 -14.98 -12.99 9.01
CA VAL A 13 -15.90 -12.29 8.08
C VAL A 13 -15.17 -11.18 7.33
N LEU A 14 -14.35 -10.39 8.01
CA LEU A 14 -13.58 -9.31 7.39
C LEU A 14 -12.60 -9.85 6.34
N VAL A 15 -11.83 -10.88 6.68
CA VAL A 15 -10.88 -11.52 5.74
C VAL A 15 -11.61 -12.06 4.51
N ARG A 16 -12.77 -12.70 4.70
CA ARG A 16 -13.59 -13.20 3.60
C ARG A 16 -14.08 -12.07 2.69
N CYS A 17 -14.59 -10.99 3.28
CA CYS A 17 -15.04 -9.82 2.50
C CYS A 17 -13.91 -9.20 1.67
N LEU A 18 -12.67 -9.18 2.20
CA LEU A 18 -11.50 -8.68 1.45
C LEU A 18 -11.13 -9.58 0.29
N GLN A 19 -11.17 -10.91 0.47
CA GLN A 19 -10.94 -11.87 -0.60
C GLN A 19 -12.01 -11.76 -1.70
N ASP A 20 -13.28 -11.68 -1.32
CA ASP A 20 -14.39 -11.50 -2.28
C ASP A 20 -14.26 -10.18 -3.05
N ALA A 21 -13.80 -9.11 -2.39
CA ALA A 21 -13.52 -7.84 -3.06
C ALA A 21 -12.37 -7.94 -4.06
N ILE A 22 -11.29 -8.65 -3.72
CA ILE A 22 -10.16 -8.87 -4.62
C ILE A 22 -10.61 -9.60 -5.90
N VAL A 23 -11.46 -10.61 -5.77
CA VAL A 23 -12.01 -11.34 -6.93
C VAL A 23 -12.76 -10.38 -7.85
N LYS A 24 -13.68 -9.58 -7.31
CA LYS A 24 -14.45 -8.60 -8.09
C LYS A 24 -13.57 -7.55 -8.79
N TYR A 25 -12.55 -7.04 -8.11
CA TYR A 25 -11.63 -6.09 -8.73
C TYR A 25 -10.79 -6.76 -9.82
N THR A 26 -10.44 -8.03 -9.66
CA THR A 26 -9.70 -8.80 -10.66
C THR A 26 -10.56 -9.05 -11.91
N GLU A 27 -11.79 -9.52 -11.73
CA GLU A 27 -12.77 -9.67 -12.83
C GLU A 27 -13.01 -8.34 -13.56
N CYS A 28 -13.16 -7.24 -12.81
CA CYS A 28 -13.30 -5.91 -13.39
C CYS A 28 -12.08 -5.56 -14.24
N LEU A 29 -10.87 -5.71 -13.68
CA LEU A 29 -9.65 -5.45 -14.44
C LEU A 29 -9.59 -6.31 -15.69
N ASP A 30 -9.86 -7.60 -15.61
CA ASP A 30 -9.82 -8.56 -16.73
C ASP A 30 -10.81 -8.22 -17.85
N SER A 31 -11.95 -7.64 -17.50
CA SER A 31 -12.94 -7.16 -18.48
C SER A 31 -12.53 -5.85 -19.20
N LEU A 32 -11.55 -5.12 -18.67
CA LEU A 32 -11.15 -3.83 -19.23
C LEU A 32 -10.16 -3.99 -20.39
N PRO A 33 -10.44 -3.36 -21.56
CA PRO A 33 -9.52 -3.39 -22.68
C PRO A 33 -8.25 -2.56 -22.43
N ASP A 34 -8.37 -1.49 -21.63
CA ASP A 34 -7.27 -0.63 -21.24
C ASP A 34 -7.07 -0.65 -19.72
N LYS A 35 -5.93 -1.22 -19.30
CA LYS A 35 -5.50 -1.30 -17.91
C LYS A 35 -5.00 0.04 -17.34
N ARG A 36 -4.89 1.09 -18.16
CA ARG A 36 -4.52 2.44 -17.73
C ARG A 36 -5.71 3.40 -17.63
N SER A 37 -6.92 2.91 -17.94
CA SER A 37 -8.16 3.67 -17.80
C SER A 37 -8.42 4.09 -16.34
N GLU A 38 -9.15 5.20 -16.14
CA GLU A 38 -9.49 5.71 -14.80
C GLU A 38 -10.15 4.63 -13.91
N LEU A 39 -11.00 3.79 -14.51
CA LEU A 39 -11.63 2.68 -13.80
C LEU A 39 -10.62 1.60 -13.38
N ALA A 40 -9.66 1.26 -14.25
CA ALA A 40 -8.59 0.34 -13.90
C ALA A 40 -7.75 0.89 -12.74
N ILE A 41 -7.39 2.18 -12.75
CA ILE A 41 -6.64 2.83 -11.66
C ILE A 41 -7.41 2.77 -10.34
N LYS A 42 -8.72 3.00 -10.35
CA LYS A 42 -9.57 2.83 -9.16
C LYS A 42 -9.59 1.38 -8.67
N CYS A 43 -9.70 0.41 -9.58
CA CYS A 43 -9.66 -1.01 -9.22
C CYS A 43 -8.31 -1.42 -8.62
N TYR A 44 -7.18 -1.05 -9.22
CA TYR A 44 -5.85 -1.28 -8.66
C TYR A 44 -5.67 -0.62 -7.28
N SER A 45 -6.14 0.63 -7.12
CA SER A 45 -6.04 1.34 -5.84
C SER A 45 -6.87 0.68 -4.73
N ASN A 46 -8.04 0.14 -5.05
CA ASN A 46 -8.87 -0.55 -4.07
C ASN A 46 -8.36 -1.97 -3.80
N ARG A 47 -7.97 -2.70 -4.84
CA ARG A 47 -7.44 -4.08 -4.72
C ARG A 47 -6.13 -4.11 -3.93
N SER A 48 -5.22 -3.16 -4.15
CA SER A 48 -4.01 -3.01 -3.32
C SER A 48 -4.33 -2.71 -1.84
N ALA A 49 -5.42 -2.00 -1.54
CA ALA A 49 -5.83 -1.78 -0.15
C ALA A 49 -6.24 -3.10 0.52
N CYS A 50 -6.97 -3.95 -0.19
CA CYS A 50 -7.34 -5.29 0.25
C CYS A 50 -6.09 -6.18 0.42
N TYR A 51 -5.19 -6.21 -0.56
CA TYR A 51 -3.93 -6.96 -0.46
C TYR A 51 -3.09 -6.52 0.74
N LYS A 52 -2.98 -5.22 1.00
CA LYS A 52 -2.25 -4.73 2.17
C LYS A 52 -2.89 -5.24 3.47
N GLN A 53 -4.21 -5.20 3.58
CA GLN A 53 -4.92 -5.69 4.78
C GLN A 53 -4.76 -7.19 4.99
N LEU A 54 -4.58 -7.96 3.90
CA LEU A 54 -4.26 -9.39 3.94
C LEU A 54 -2.75 -9.69 4.02
N SER A 55 -1.92 -8.66 4.20
CA SER A 55 -0.45 -8.78 4.23
C SER A 55 0.17 -9.40 2.97
N ASN A 56 -0.54 -9.36 1.84
CA ASN A 56 0.04 -9.70 0.53
C ASN A 56 0.76 -8.46 -0.03
N PHE A 57 1.99 -8.25 0.45
CA PHE A 57 2.75 -7.05 0.15
C PHE A 57 3.30 -7.01 -1.28
N ASP A 58 3.65 -8.15 -1.87
CA ASP A 58 4.10 -8.20 -3.27
C ASP A 58 2.99 -7.75 -4.23
N ALA A 59 1.77 -8.31 -4.09
CA ALA A 59 0.63 -7.88 -4.90
C ALA A 59 0.23 -6.42 -4.61
N THR A 60 0.44 -5.94 -3.37
CA THR A 60 0.25 -4.53 -3.04
C THR A 60 1.21 -3.63 -3.83
N VAL A 61 2.48 -4.03 -3.95
CA VAL A 61 3.49 -3.29 -4.71
C VAL A 61 3.15 -3.27 -6.20
N GLU A 62 2.70 -4.40 -6.77
CA GLU A 62 2.31 -4.49 -8.19
C GLU A 62 1.16 -3.53 -8.52
N ASP A 63 0.05 -3.64 -7.78
CA ASP A 63 -1.14 -2.82 -8.01
C ASP A 63 -0.87 -1.32 -7.77
N THR A 64 -0.11 -0.98 -6.73
CA THR A 64 0.27 0.42 -6.49
C THR A 64 1.24 0.95 -7.54
N THR A 65 2.09 0.10 -8.12
CA THR A 65 2.97 0.50 -9.23
C THR A 65 2.17 0.80 -10.48
N ALA A 66 1.17 -0.03 -10.83
CA ALA A 66 0.26 0.24 -11.94
C ALA A 66 -0.48 1.59 -11.78
N VAL A 67 -0.90 1.93 -10.56
CA VAL A 67 -1.49 3.26 -10.27
C VAL A 67 -0.47 4.38 -10.52
N LEU A 68 0.75 4.22 -10.03
CA LEU A 68 1.80 5.25 -10.09
C LEU A 68 2.39 5.44 -11.50
N GLU A 69 2.23 4.48 -12.40
CA GLU A 69 2.56 4.66 -13.83
C GLU A 69 1.67 5.72 -14.50
N VAL A 70 0.41 5.86 -14.05
CA VAL A 70 -0.56 6.82 -14.61
C VAL A 70 -0.67 8.06 -13.73
N GLU A 71 -0.61 7.91 -12.41
CA GLU A 71 -0.71 8.98 -11.43
C GLU A 71 0.54 9.01 -10.52
N PRO A 72 1.69 9.52 -10.98
CA PRO A 72 2.96 9.44 -10.24
C PRO A 72 2.94 10.09 -8.85
N GLU A 73 2.05 11.06 -8.65
CA GLU A 73 1.88 11.80 -7.41
C GLU A 73 0.66 11.34 -6.58
N ASN A 74 0.15 10.13 -6.82
CA ASN A 74 -0.93 9.57 -6.02
C ASN A 74 -0.42 9.22 -4.61
N VAL A 75 -0.74 10.10 -3.65
CA VAL A 75 -0.31 9.97 -2.24
C VAL A 75 -0.70 8.63 -1.63
N LYS A 76 -1.92 8.14 -1.90
CA LYS A 76 -2.41 6.88 -1.32
C LYS A 76 -1.60 5.69 -1.84
N ALA A 77 -1.30 5.67 -3.15
CA ALA A 77 -0.50 4.62 -3.75
C ALA A 77 0.95 4.66 -3.25
N LEU A 78 1.59 5.85 -3.21
CA LEU A 78 2.96 6.01 -2.68
C LEU A 78 3.09 5.54 -1.23
N VAL A 79 2.19 5.98 -0.34
CA VAL A 79 2.22 5.57 1.07
C VAL A 79 1.99 4.07 1.22
N ARG A 80 1.03 3.51 0.48
CA ARG A 80 0.72 2.08 0.55
C ARG A 80 1.87 1.23 0.03
N ARG A 81 2.51 1.65 -1.07
CA ARG A 81 3.68 0.97 -1.64
C ARG A 81 4.89 1.06 -0.72
N ALA A 82 5.12 2.21 -0.11
CA ALA A 82 6.18 2.38 0.89
C ALA A 82 6.01 1.43 2.09
N GLN A 83 4.78 1.30 2.61
CA GLN A 83 4.48 0.35 3.69
C GLN A 83 4.71 -1.10 3.27
N ALA A 84 4.32 -1.46 2.04
CA ALA A 84 4.56 -2.79 1.49
C ALA A 84 6.06 -3.06 1.32
N PHE A 85 6.83 -2.11 0.78
CA PHE A 85 8.28 -2.21 0.67
C PHE A 85 8.98 -2.30 2.04
N GLU A 86 8.53 -1.57 3.06
CA GLU A 86 9.04 -1.70 4.43
C GLU A 86 8.81 -3.12 4.96
N ALA A 87 7.64 -3.71 4.69
CA ALA A 87 7.27 -5.05 5.13
C ALA A 87 8.04 -6.19 4.44
N ILE A 88 8.42 -6.03 3.16
CA ILE A 88 9.28 -6.98 2.43
C ILE A 88 10.77 -6.61 2.49
N GLU A 89 11.16 -5.79 3.46
CA GLU A 89 12.55 -5.39 3.74
C GLU A 89 13.28 -4.67 2.58
N ARG A 90 12.51 -4.13 1.63
CA ARG A 90 12.99 -3.31 0.51
C ARG A 90 13.11 -1.84 0.92
N TYR A 91 13.87 -1.58 1.98
CA TYR A 91 13.90 -0.28 2.67
C TYR A 91 14.31 0.91 1.80
N ARG A 92 15.20 0.71 0.82
CA ARG A 92 15.61 1.76 -0.12
C ARG A 92 14.46 2.25 -0.99
N PHE A 93 13.64 1.33 -1.49
CA PHE A 93 12.47 1.65 -2.30
C PHE A 93 11.37 2.31 -1.46
N ALA A 94 11.14 1.80 -0.24
CA ALA A 94 10.23 2.44 0.72
C ALA A 94 10.61 3.90 1.01
N LEU A 95 11.91 4.16 1.23
CA LEU A 95 12.41 5.50 1.52
C LEU A 95 12.26 6.44 0.31
N GLN A 96 12.38 5.93 -0.91
CA GLN A 96 12.17 6.72 -2.12
C GLN A 96 10.72 7.19 -2.22
N ASP A 97 9.76 6.29 -2.05
CA ASP A 97 8.33 6.64 -2.08
C ASP A 97 7.95 7.63 -0.98
N VAL A 98 8.48 7.42 0.24
CA VAL A 98 8.29 8.36 1.37
C VAL A 98 8.85 9.74 1.07
N ARG A 99 10.02 9.84 0.44
CA ARG A 99 10.61 11.14 0.06
C ARG A 99 9.73 11.88 -0.94
N THR A 100 9.21 11.18 -1.96
CA THR A 100 8.25 11.77 -2.90
C THR A 100 7.03 12.33 -2.18
N VAL A 101 6.50 11.60 -1.18
CA VAL A 101 5.39 12.09 -0.36
C VAL A 101 5.74 13.37 0.39
N LEU A 102 6.93 13.42 1.00
CA LEU A 102 7.38 14.57 1.79
C LEU A 102 7.76 15.79 0.96
N THR A 103 7.99 15.64 -0.34
CA THR A 103 8.23 16.78 -1.26
C THR A 103 6.95 17.44 -1.77
N MET A 104 5.79 16.81 -1.58
CA MET A 104 4.51 17.34 -2.04
C MET A 104 3.91 18.37 -1.06
N PRO A 105 3.03 19.28 -1.53
CA PRO A 105 2.34 20.23 -0.67
C PRO A 105 1.57 19.54 0.47
N PRO A 106 1.67 20.00 1.73
CA PRO A 106 0.99 19.39 2.87
C PRO A 106 -0.52 19.25 2.70
N GLU A 107 -1.16 20.17 1.98
CA GLU A 107 -2.59 20.17 1.69
C GLU A 107 -2.99 18.99 0.81
N LYS A 108 -2.13 18.62 -0.15
CA LYS A 108 -2.33 17.47 -1.05
C LYS A 108 -2.11 16.15 -0.30
N VAL A 109 -1.09 16.11 0.57
CA VAL A 109 -0.72 14.90 1.31
C VAL A 109 -1.73 14.58 2.41
N GLY A 110 -2.18 15.60 3.12
CA GLY A 110 -3.01 15.48 4.32
C GLY A 110 -2.17 15.18 5.56
N SER A 111 -2.56 15.76 6.70
CA SER A 111 -1.80 15.71 7.97
C SER A 111 -1.48 14.29 8.43
N ALA A 112 -2.43 13.35 8.27
CA ALA A 112 -2.23 11.94 8.65
C ALA A 112 -1.14 11.26 7.84
N ASN A 113 -1.14 11.40 6.50
CA ASN A 113 -0.12 10.81 5.64
C ASN A 113 1.23 11.51 5.83
N LEU A 114 1.23 12.81 6.08
CA LEU A 114 2.46 13.57 6.34
C LEU A 114 3.13 13.11 7.64
N SER A 115 2.36 12.93 8.71
CA SER A 115 2.86 12.38 9.98
C SER A 115 3.41 10.95 9.80
N LEU A 116 2.66 10.10 9.09
CA LEU A 116 3.08 8.74 8.79
C LEU A 116 4.39 8.71 7.98
N ALA A 117 4.49 9.50 6.91
CA ALA A 117 5.65 9.57 6.04
C ALA A 117 6.90 10.07 6.80
N ASN A 118 6.76 11.08 7.66
CA ASN A 118 7.86 11.53 8.53
C ASN A 118 8.32 10.41 9.48
N GLY A 119 7.37 9.72 10.13
CA GLY A 119 7.69 8.59 10.99
C GLY A 119 8.41 7.46 10.27
N MET A 120 7.95 7.11 9.06
CA MET A 120 8.61 6.13 8.21
C MET A 120 10.02 6.59 7.80
N GLN A 121 10.18 7.85 7.39
CA GLN A 121 11.47 8.39 6.96
C GLN A 121 12.55 8.22 8.04
N HIS A 122 12.27 8.56 9.29
CA HIS A 122 13.23 8.42 10.39
C HIS A 122 13.63 6.95 10.63
N ARG A 123 12.64 6.04 10.67
CA ARG A 123 12.90 4.60 10.86
C ARG A 123 13.70 4.02 9.71
N LEU A 124 13.28 4.27 8.48
CA LEU A 124 13.91 3.74 7.26
C LEU A 124 15.34 4.28 7.09
N ASN A 125 15.59 5.56 7.37
CA ASN A 125 16.94 6.12 7.33
C ASN A 125 17.89 5.41 8.31
N ARG A 126 17.42 5.14 9.54
CA ARG A 126 18.20 4.40 10.54
C ARG A 126 18.54 2.99 10.06
N VAL A 127 17.55 2.26 9.57
CA VAL A 127 17.74 0.87 9.07
C VAL A 127 18.69 0.86 7.88
N VAL A 128 18.47 1.73 6.89
CA VAL A 128 19.35 1.83 5.71
C VAL A 128 20.78 2.18 6.09
N GLN A 129 20.99 3.03 7.08
CA GLN A 129 22.34 3.37 7.55
C GLN A 129 23.01 2.21 8.30
N GLN A 130 22.26 1.48 9.13
CA GLN A 130 22.78 0.29 9.79
C GLN A 130 23.21 -0.78 8.79
N LEU A 131 22.40 -1.02 7.74
CA LEU A 131 22.74 -1.96 6.67
C LEU A 131 23.99 -1.55 5.89
N LYS A 132 24.18 -0.24 5.64
CA LYS A 132 25.41 0.27 5.00
C LYS A 132 26.65 0.11 5.85
N ASN A 133 26.52 0.22 7.17
CA ASN A 133 27.65 0.07 8.09
C ASN A 133 27.99 -1.40 8.36
N ALA A 134 27.11 -2.33 8.03
CA ALA A 134 27.27 -3.77 8.22
C ALA A 134 27.81 -4.50 6.97
N SER A 135 27.88 -3.80 5.82
CA SER A 135 28.45 -4.28 4.55
C SER A 135 29.86 -3.78 4.35
#